data_AF-A0AAU6XK55-F1
#
_entry.id   AF-A0AAU6XK55-F1
#
_cell.length_a   1.000
_cell.length_b   1.000
_cell.length_c   1.000
_cell.angle_alpha   90.00
_cell.angle_beta   90.00
_cell.angle_gamma   90.00
#
_symmetry.space_group_name_H-M   'P 1'
#
loop_
_entity.id
_entity.type
_entity.pdbx_description
1 polymer ?
#
loop_
_entity_poly.entity_id
_entity_poly.type
_entity_poly.pdbx_seq_one_letter_code
_entity_poly.pdbx_strand_id
1 'polypeptide(L)'
;MVVTQENVSVNGSRRLSSQEIAEALRERIRGGDLKAGDRLPTQAELADEFGVERGTVRQALRALQEDGLLTNVSKGSPPRIAEPAVPRVEPQSTMVTLGPRLAEAFEAPRVRIDVVCHTSETLMLALSEPLRLIHEGRVRPEAIDFRVLMPSRDIALAFPVLIEQEEDDPVHQRWLQMRNAQARVLQHNLQAVRSTHRVDVRIAFRALPFTPPMKLYLLNGEEALVGYYTVTRREEEYESRTLQMYDVLGSRTLLFSFLKRTGHRDAVFVEESQKWFDALWETITTDMTLS
;
A
#
# COMPACT_ATOMS: atom_id res chain seq x y z
N MET A 1 -47.20 -28.86 72.09
CA MET A 1 -46.79 -29.41 70.79
C MET A 1 -45.87 -28.37 70.14
N VAL A 2 -44.56 -28.66 70.11
CA VAL A 2 -43.50 -28.05 69.24
C VAL A 2 -43.33 -26.52 69.35
N VAL A 3 -42.44 -25.94 70.17
CA VAL A 3 -40.97 -25.73 70.02
C VAL A 3 -40.45 -25.66 68.58
N THR A 4 -40.19 -24.45 68.06
CA THR A 4 -38.87 -23.88 67.69
C THR A 4 -39.03 -22.74 66.68
N GLN A 5 -38.47 -21.57 67.01
CA GLN A 5 -37.92 -20.67 66.01
C GLN A 5 -36.68 -21.36 65.41
N GLU A 6 -36.55 -21.38 64.09
CA GLU A 6 -35.24 -21.52 63.45
C GLU A 6 -35.02 -20.38 62.45
N ASN A 7 -33.80 -19.87 62.56
CA ASN A 7 -33.24 -18.66 61.96
C ASN A 7 -32.77 -18.88 60.51
N VAL A 8 -32.79 -17.78 59.74
CA VAL A 8 -31.72 -17.24 58.86
C VAL A 8 -31.04 -18.23 57.90
N SER A 9 -31.05 -17.98 56.58
CA SER A 9 -29.90 -17.32 55.91
C SER A 9 -30.20 -16.90 54.47
N VAL A 10 -29.85 -15.65 54.17
CA VAL A 10 -29.76 -15.03 52.84
C VAL A 10 -28.56 -15.62 52.09
N ASN A 11 -28.80 -16.30 50.97
CA ASN A 11 -27.79 -16.79 50.00
C ASN A 11 -27.61 -15.72 48.90
N GLY A 12 -26.43 -15.25 48.45
CA GLY A 12 -25.02 -15.50 48.75
C GLY A 12 -24.21 -14.72 47.71
N SER A 13 -23.29 -13.84 48.14
CA SER A 13 -22.50 -12.96 47.28
C SER A 13 -21.71 -13.75 46.22
N ARG A 14 -22.06 -13.58 44.93
CA ARG A 14 -21.22 -14.10 43.83
C ARG A 14 -19.92 -13.30 43.82
N ARG A 15 -18.84 -13.91 44.29
CA ARG A 15 -17.48 -13.34 44.21
C ARG A 15 -17.09 -13.20 42.74
N LEU A 16 -16.53 -12.05 42.36
CA LEU A 16 -16.04 -11.81 41.00
C LEU A 16 -14.95 -12.81 40.64
N SER A 17 -15.01 -13.34 39.42
CA SER A 17 -13.98 -14.20 38.86
C SER A 17 -12.76 -13.39 38.41
N SER A 18 -11.63 -14.07 38.24
CA SER A 18 -10.41 -13.45 37.72
C SER A 18 -10.56 -12.91 36.29
N GLN A 19 -11.43 -13.51 35.48
CA GLN A 19 -11.74 -13.04 34.12
C GLN A 19 -12.56 -11.74 34.15
N GLU A 20 -13.58 -11.66 35.01
CA GLU A 20 -14.39 -10.45 35.16
C GLU A 20 -13.56 -9.27 35.69
N ILE A 21 -12.63 -9.53 36.61
CA ILE A 21 -11.68 -8.52 37.12
C ILE A 21 -10.71 -8.08 36.01
N ALA A 22 -10.20 -9.01 35.20
CA ALA A 22 -9.32 -8.67 34.08
C ALA A 22 -10.06 -7.79 33.07
N GLU A 23 -11.31 -8.11 32.72
CA GLU A 23 -12.09 -7.30 31.77
C GLU A 23 -12.40 -5.90 32.32
N ALA A 24 -12.78 -5.79 33.60
CA ALA A 24 -13.00 -4.49 34.23
C ALA A 24 -11.74 -3.60 34.18
N LEU A 25 -10.56 -4.19 34.38
CA LEU A 25 -9.29 -3.48 34.25
C LEU A 25 -8.94 -3.15 32.80
N ARG A 26 -9.27 -4.01 31.82
CA ARG A 26 -9.12 -3.69 30.39
C ARG A 26 -9.96 -2.48 30.00
N GLU A 27 -11.21 -2.42 30.47
CA GLU A 27 -12.09 -1.30 30.19
C GLU A 27 -11.58 0.01 30.78
N ARG A 28 -11.02 -0.01 32.00
CA ARG A 28 -10.38 1.17 32.60
C ARG A 28 -9.16 1.65 31.81
N ILE A 29 -8.39 0.72 31.22
CA ILE A 29 -7.24 1.05 30.36
C ILE A 29 -7.73 1.63 29.03
N ARG A 30 -8.73 0.99 28.38
CA ARG A 30 -9.32 1.46 27.12
C ARG A 30 -10.02 2.82 27.25
N GLY A 31 -10.72 3.02 28.36
CA GLY A 31 -11.43 4.26 28.69
C GLY A 31 -10.51 5.40 29.10
N GLY A 32 -9.23 5.13 29.36
CA GLY A 32 -8.22 6.15 29.71
C GLY A 32 -8.19 6.54 31.19
N ASP A 33 -8.95 5.83 32.05
CA ASP A 33 -8.89 5.97 33.51
C ASP A 33 -7.55 5.45 34.08
N LEU A 34 -6.93 4.50 33.38
CA LEU A 34 -5.58 4.00 33.64
C LEU A 34 -4.74 4.24 32.38
N LYS A 35 -3.80 5.18 32.45
CA LYS A 35 -2.97 5.58 31.29
C LYS A 35 -1.69 4.77 31.23
N ALA A 36 -1.12 4.69 30.04
CA ALA A 36 0.19 4.10 29.81
C ALA A 36 1.24 4.69 30.78
N GLY A 37 2.00 3.81 31.44
CA GLY A 37 3.00 4.19 32.44
C GLY A 37 2.46 4.39 33.86
N ASP A 38 1.14 4.48 34.05
CA ASP A 38 0.53 4.61 35.38
C ASP A 38 0.84 3.39 36.24
N ARG A 39 0.97 3.63 37.54
CA ARG A 39 1.08 2.55 38.53
C ARG A 39 -0.30 1.98 38.77
N LEU A 40 -0.45 0.67 38.62
CA LEU A 40 -1.65 -0.03 39.02
C LEU A 40 -1.73 -0.06 40.55
N PRO A 41 -2.94 0.00 41.15
CA PRO A 41 -3.11 -0.29 42.57
C PRO A 41 -2.52 -1.67 42.92
N THR A 42 -2.09 -1.81 44.17
CA THR A 42 -1.49 -3.05 44.68
C THR A 42 -2.51 -4.19 44.69
N GLN A 43 -2.04 -5.45 44.72
CA GLN A 43 -2.93 -6.61 44.83
C GLN A 43 -3.82 -6.59 46.07
N ALA A 44 -3.39 -5.92 47.15
CA ALA A 44 -4.18 -5.76 48.36
C ALA A 44 -5.32 -4.75 48.11
N GLU A 45 -5.00 -3.58 47.56
CA GLU A 45 -5.99 -2.54 47.24
C GLU A 45 -7.03 -3.05 46.23
N LEU A 46 -6.60 -3.76 45.18
CA LEU A 46 -7.52 -4.36 44.20
C LEU A 46 -8.37 -5.49 44.84
N ALA A 47 -7.82 -6.26 45.77
CA ALA A 47 -8.59 -7.30 46.46
C ALA A 47 -9.69 -6.69 47.34
N ASP A 48 -9.38 -5.58 48.00
CA ASP A 48 -10.33 -4.82 48.81
C ASP A 48 -11.38 -4.12 47.91
N GLU A 49 -10.95 -3.52 46.78
CA GLU A 49 -11.82 -2.86 45.80
C GLU A 49 -12.84 -3.83 45.18
N PHE A 50 -12.40 -5.01 44.75
CA PHE A 50 -13.25 -6.00 44.11
C PHE A 50 -13.91 -6.97 45.09
N GLY A 51 -13.61 -6.88 46.39
CA GLY A 51 -14.17 -7.76 47.44
C GLY A 51 -13.81 -9.24 47.25
N VAL A 52 -12.59 -9.54 46.78
CA VAL A 52 -12.13 -10.90 46.45
C VAL A 52 -10.83 -11.25 47.16
N GLU A 53 -10.46 -12.53 47.14
CA GLU A 53 -9.15 -12.96 47.64
C GLU A 53 -8.02 -12.50 46.72
N ARG A 54 -6.86 -12.15 47.30
CA ARG A 54 -5.65 -11.73 46.57
C ARG A 54 -5.22 -12.71 45.48
N GLY A 55 -5.51 -14.00 45.66
CA GLY A 55 -5.23 -15.05 44.67
C GLY A 55 -5.98 -14.85 43.35
N THR A 56 -7.22 -14.38 43.41
CA THR A 56 -8.08 -14.11 42.23
C THR A 56 -7.58 -12.88 41.48
N VAL A 57 -7.22 -11.81 42.19
CA VAL A 57 -6.59 -10.62 41.61
C VAL A 57 -5.28 -10.99 40.93
N ARG A 58 -4.44 -11.82 41.58
CA ARG A 58 -3.17 -12.26 41.00
C ARG A 58 -3.36 -13.02 39.68
N GLN A 59 -4.42 -13.81 39.52
CA GLN A 59 -4.74 -14.46 38.25
C GLN A 59 -5.20 -13.45 37.18
N ALA A 60 -6.03 -12.48 37.55
CA ALA A 60 -6.47 -11.42 36.64
C ALA A 60 -5.28 -10.59 36.12
N LEU A 61 -4.35 -10.23 37.02
CA LEU A 61 -3.13 -9.49 36.66
C LEU A 61 -2.19 -10.32 35.76
N ARG A 62 -2.13 -11.64 35.94
CA ARG A 62 -1.37 -12.51 35.02
C ARG A 62 -1.96 -12.49 33.62
N ALA A 63 -3.28 -12.58 33.49
CA ALA A 63 -3.94 -12.49 32.19
C ALA A 63 -3.63 -11.15 31.49
N LEU A 64 -3.70 -10.03 32.20
CA LEU A 64 -3.33 -8.71 31.66
C LEU A 64 -1.84 -8.60 31.30
N GLN A 65 -0.97 -9.27 32.04
CA GLN A 65 0.46 -9.33 31.71
C GLN A 65 0.71 -10.19 30.45
N GLU A 66 0.02 -11.31 30.31
CA GLU A 66 0.06 -12.17 29.12
C GLU A 66 -0.49 -11.44 27.88
N ASP A 67 -1.51 -10.60 28.06
CA ASP A 67 -2.06 -9.69 27.04
C ASP A 67 -1.12 -8.52 26.69
N GLY A 68 0.03 -8.39 27.37
CA GLY A 68 0.98 -7.30 27.15
C GLY A 68 0.51 -5.93 27.67
N LEU A 69 -0.54 -5.90 28.49
CA LEU A 69 -1.13 -4.66 29.05
C LEU A 69 -0.44 -4.19 30.34
N LEU A 70 0.43 -5.01 30.93
CA LEU A 70 1.19 -4.69 32.14
C LEU A 70 2.69 -4.86 31.93
N THR A 71 3.48 -3.97 32.52
CA THR A 71 4.95 -4.01 32.58
C THR A 71 5.45 -3.99 34.03
N ASN A 72 6.73 -4.34 34.23
CA ASN A 72 7.41 -4.33 35.53
C ASN A 72 6.78 -5.24 36.60
N VAL A 73 6.43 -6.48 36.24
CA VAL A 73 5.97 -7.50 37.19
C VAL A 73 7.17 -8.18 37.89
N SER A 74 8.04 -7.38 38.50
CA SER A 74 9.16 -7.86 39.31
C SER A 74 8.81 -7.83 40.81
N LYS A 75 9.50 -8.66 41.61
CA LYS A 75 9.22 -8.77 43.06
C LYS A 75 9.50 -7.42 43.75
N GLY A 76 8.42 -6.73 44.16
CA GLY A 76 8.48 -5.59 45.08
C GLY A 76 8.01 -4.24 44.52
N SER A 77 7.64 -4.15 43.23
CA SER A 77 7.05 -2.93 42.65
C SER A 77 5.64 -3.20 42.14
N PRO A 78 4.68 -2.26 42.30
CA PRO A 78 3.36 -2.38 41.68
C PRO A 78 3.50 -2.47 40.15
N PRO A 79 2.75 -3.35 39.47
CA PRO A 79 2.75 -3.42 38.02
C PRO A 79 2.32 -2.08 37.43
N ARG A 80 2.87 -1.73 36.27
CA ARG A 80 2.50 -0.52 35.54
C ARG A 80 1.72 -0.86 34.29
N ILE A 81 0.84 0.03 33.85
CA ILE A 81 0.20 -0.10 32.54
C ILE A 81 1.29 -0.04 31.48
N ALA A 82 1.32 -1.05 30.61
CA ALA A 82 2.24 -1.08 29.50
C ALA A 82 2.04 0.15 28.61
N GLU A 83 3.15 0.77 28.20
CA GLU A 83 3.08 1.61 27.02
C GLU A 83 2.68 0.72 25.83
N PRO A 84 1.72 1.13 24.99
CA PRO A 84 1.42 0.39 23.77
C PRO A 84 2.74 0.18 23.05
N ALA A 85 3.10 -1.08 22.80
CA ALA A 85 4.21 -1.36 21.90
C ALA A 85 3.80 -0.79 20.55
N VAL A 86 4.29 0.42 20.22
CA VAL A 86 4.29 0.87 18.84
C VAL A 86 5.14 -0.20 18.15
N PRO A 87 4.57 -1.04 17.26
CA PRO A 87 5.39 -1.98 16.54
C PRO A 87 6.51 -1.15 15.92
N ARG A 88 7.76 -1.49 16.24
CA ARG A 88 8.92 -0.96 15.53
C ARG A 88 8.84 -1.51 14.11
N VAL A 89 7.97 -0.90 13.32
CA VAL A 89 8.05 -0.96 11.88
C VAL A 89 9.36 -0.25 11.59
N GLU A 90 10.37 -0.99 11.13
CA GLU A 90 11.53 -0.37 10.50
C GLU A 90 10.99 0.70 9.53
N PRO A 91 11.53 1.92 9.50
CA PRO A 91 11.01 2.96 8.64
C PRO A 91 11.06 2.49 7.18
N GLN A 92 9.95 1.93 6.71
CA GLN A 92 9.77 1.57 5.31
C GLN A 92 9.67 2.89 4.58
N SER A 93 10.54 3.08 3.59
CA SER A 93 10.47 4.27 2.75
C SER A 93 9.10 4.27 2.07
N THR A 94 8.20 5.15 2.51
CA THR A 94 6.87 5.32 1.90
C THR A 94 6.97 5.56 0.40
N MET A 95 8.08 6.15 -0.02
CA MET A 95 8.41 6.49 -1.39
C MET A 95 9.53 5.60 -1.95
N VAL A 96 9.30 5.03 -3.13
CA VAL A 96 10.25 4.14 -3.82
C VAL A 96 10.48 4.60 -5.26
N THR A 97 11.57 4.12 -5.87
CA THR A 97 11.83 4.26 -7.31
C THR A 97 11.36 3.00 -8.04
N LEU A 98 10.89 3.15 -9.27
CA LEU A 98 10.29 2.04 -10.03
C LEU A 98 11.28 0.92 -10.36
N GLY A 99 12.53 1.27 -10.73
CA GLY A 99 13.53 0.31 -11.21
C GLY A 99 13.80 -0.86 -10.25
N PRO A 100 14.18 -0.59 -8.99
CA PRO A 100 14.38 -1.65 -7.99
C PRO A 100 13.14 -2.52 -7.73
N ARG A 101 11.93 -1.93 -7.75
CA ARG A 101 10.68 -2.69 -7.56
C ARG A 101 10.38 -3.61 -8.74
N LEU A 102 10.63 -3.13 -9.97
CA LEU A 102 10.56 -3.98 -11.16
C LEU A 102 11.61 -5.10 -11.14
N ALA A 103 12.83 -4.83 -10.66
CA ALA A 103 13.86 -5.86 -10.56
C ALA A 103 13.42 -6.99 -9.62
N GLU A 104 12.86 -6.66 -8.44
CA GLU A 104 12.27 -7.65 -7.51
C GLU A 104 11.09 -8.39 -8.16
N ALA A 105 10.18 -7.68 -8.85
CA ALA A 105 9.05 -8.30 -9.52
C ALA A 105 9.46 -9.30 -10.62
N PHE A 106 10.58 -9.07 -11.29
CA PHE A 106 11.10 -9.93 -12.34
C PHE A 106 11.72 -11.23 -11.83
N GLU A 107 12.00 -11.36 -10.52
CA GLU A 107 12.48 -12.61 -9.91
C GLU A 107 11.41 -13.71 -9.91
N ALA A 108 10.13 -13.35 -10.08
CA ALA A 108 9.04 -14.31 -10.16
C ALA A 108 9.08 -15.14 -11.47
N PRO A 109 8.69 -16.43 -11.43
CA PRO A 109 8.58 -17.24 -12.66
C PRO A 109 7.59 -16.68 -13.67
N ARG A 110 6.52 -16.02 -13.19
CA ARG A 110 5.53 -15.33 -14.02
C ARG A 110 5.45 -13.88 -13.60
N VAL A 111 5.85 -13.00 -14.50
CA VAL A 111 5.86 -11.55 -14.30
C VAL A 111 4.60 -10.98 -14.96
N ARG A 112 3.79 -10.24 -14.19
CA ARG A 112 2.62 -9.50 -14.67
C ARG A 112 2.74 -8.05 -14.23
N ILE A 113 2.74 -7.13 -15.18
CA ILE A 113 2.86 -5.70 -14.92
C ILE A 113 1.72 -4.96 -15.61
N ASP A 114 0.84 -4.39 -14.80
CA ASP A 114 -0.28 -3.57 -15.27
C ASP A 114 0.04 -2.09 -15.01
N VAL A 115 -0.11 -1.24 -16.02
CA VAL A 115 0.40 0.13 -15.98
C VAL A 115 -0.62 1.13 -16.48
N VAL A 116 -0.83 2.20 -15.72
CA VAL A 116 -1.50 3.43 -16.17
C VAL A 116 -0.48 4.56 -16.21
N CYS A 117 -0.28 5.18 -17.37
CA CYS A 117 0.68 6.27 -17.50
C CYS A 117 0.33 7.22 -18.66
N HIS A 118 0.86 8.45 -18.62
CA HIS A 118 0.79 9.42 -19.72
C HIS A 118 1.59 9.00 -20.96
N THR A 119 2.80 8.54 -20.70
CA THR A 119 3.72 7.98 -21.68
C THR A 119 4.49 6.85 -21.00
N SER A 120 5.15 5.99 -21.78
CA SER A 120 5.93 4.88 -21.24
C SER A 120 7.37 5.24 -20.85
N GLU A 121 7.76 6.53 -20.86
CA GLU A 121 9.14 6.98 -20.59
C GLU A 121 9.72 6.40 -19.28
N THR A 122 9.02 6.58 -18.15
CA THR A 122 9.51 6.12 -16.84
C THR A 122 9.64 4.60 -16.81
N LEU A 123 8.66 3.89 -17.38
CA LEU A 123 8.65 2.43 -17.44
C LEU A 123 9.80 1.89 -18.30
N MET A 124 9.97 2.47 -19.49
CA MET A 124 11.04 2.12 -20.43
C MET A 124 12.42 2.26 -19.78
N LEU A 125 12.67 3.35 -19.06
CA LEU A 125 13.93 3.56 -18.35
C LEU A 125 14.11 2.55 -17.21
N ALA A 126 13.06 2.34 -16.41
CA ALA A 126 13.10 1.47 -15.24
C ALA A 126 13.31 -0.02 -15.58
N LEU A 127 12.95 -0.45 -16.79
CA LEU A 127 13.14 -1.82 -17.27
C LEU A 127 14.58 -2.17 -17.63
N SER A 128 15.48 -1.18 -17.75
CA SER A 128 16.87 -1.43 -18.13
C SER A 128 17.54 -2.45 -17.21
N GLU A 129 17.32 -2.35 -15.89
CA GLU A 129 17.92 -3.24 -14.91
C GLU A 129 17.35 -4.67 -14.94
N PRO A 130 16.02 -4.89 -14.85
CA PRO A 130 15.44 -6.22 -15.03
C PRO A 130 15.87 -6.92 -16.32
N LEU A 131 15.90 -6.18 -17.44
CA LEU A 131 16.32 -6.73 -18.72
C LEU A 131 17.80 -7.11 -18.69
N ARG A 132 18.68 -6.26 -18.13
CA ARG A 132 20.10 -6.59 -17.96
C ARG A 132 20.29 -7.88 -17.15
N LEU A 133 19.56 -8.04 -16.04
CA LEU A 133 19.62 -9.24 -15.20
C LEU A 133 19.19 -10.52 -15.94
N ILE A 134 18.22 -10.42 -16.86
CA ILE A 134 17.83 -11.53 -17.75
C ILE A 134 18.97 -11.87 -18.71
N HIS A 135 19.57 -10.86 -19.36
CA HIS A 135 20.67 -11.08 -20.30
C HIS A 135 21.90 -11.71 -19.61
N GLU A 136 22.17 -11.34 -18.35
CA GLU A 136 23.21 -11.94 -17.51
C GLU A 136 22.85 -13.35 -16.99
N GLY A 137 21.61 -13.80 -17.22
CA GLY A 137 21.10 -15.09 -16.76
C GLY A 137 20.93 -15.18 -15.24
N ARG A 138 20.97 -14.04 -14.53
CA ARG A 138 20.77 -13.92 -13.08
C ARG A 138 19.30 -14.07 -12.69
N VAL A 139 18.40 -13.66 -13.58
CA VAL A 139 16.95 -13.79 -13.43
C VAL A 139 16.40 -14.46 -14.69
N ARG A 140 15.43 -15.38 -14.54
CA ARG A 140 14.95 -16.24 -15.63
C ARG A 140 13.43 -16.48 -15.51
N PRO A 141 12.60 -15.47 -15.79
CA PRO A 141 11.16 -15.67 -15.79
C PRO A 141 10.76 -16.63 -16.91
N GLU A 142 9.72 -17.41 -16.69
CA GLU A 142 9.10 -18.27 -17.69
C GLU A 142 8.16 -17.48 -18.60
N ALA A 143 7.48 -16.48 -18.03
CA ALA A 143 6.54 -15.61 -18.74
C ALA A 143 6.58 -14.16 -18.23
N ILE A 144 6.38 -13.22 -19.15
CA ILE A 144 6.29 -11.78 -18.91
C ILE A 144 5.05 -11.25 -19.64
N ASP A 145 4.11 -10.68 -18.89
CA ASP A 145 2.88 -10.08 -19.41
C ASP A 145 2.78 -8.61 -18.99
N PHE A 146 2.61 -7.72 -19.97
CA PHE A 146 2.44 -6.28 -19.78
C PHE A 146 1.10 -5.82 -20.35
N ARG A 147 0.31 -5.14 -19.53
CA ARG A 147 -0.90 -4.43 -19.96
C ARG A 147 -0.74 -2.95 -19.67
N VAL A 148 -0.70 -2.14 -20.71
CA VAL A 148 -0.39 -0.71 -20.59
C VAL A 148 -1.55 0.14 -21.08
N LEU A 149 -2.09 0.97 -20.18
CA LEU A 149 -3.11 1.96 -20.45
C LEU A 149 -2.47 3.34 -20.60
N MET A 150 -2.67 3.96 -21.76
CA MET A 150 -2.18 5.32 -22.05
C MET A 150 -3.29 6.17 -22.65
N PRO A 151 -3.26 7.50 -22.48
CA PRO A 151 -4.26 8.39 -23.05
C PRO A 151 -4.39 8.17 -24.56
N SER A 152 -5.64 8.14 -25.05
CA SER A 152 -5.95 8.01 -26.46
C SER A 152 -5.35 9.15 -27.29
N ARG A 153 -5.25 8.96 -28.61
CA ARG A 153 -4.85 10.05 -29.51
C ARG A 153 -5.95 11.08 -29.73
N ASP A 154 -7.21 10.68 -29.56
CA ASP A 154 -8.39 11.46 -29.94
C ASP A 154 -9.08 12.10 -28.72
N ILE A 155 -8.30 12.48 -27.71
CA ILE A 155 -8.81 13.12 -26.49
C ILE A 155 -8.27 14.54 -26.37
N ALA A 156 -9.06 15.40 -25.75
CA ALA A 156 -8.56 16.66 -25.20
C ALA A 156 -7.77 16.35 -23.93
N LEU A 157 -6.45 16.51 -23.98
CA LEU A 157 -5.61 16.32 -22.81
C LEU A 157 -5.85 17.44 -21.79
N ALA A 158 -5.86 17.11 -20.50
CA ALA A 158 -5.72 18.12 -19.45
C ALA A 158 -4.27 18.62 -19.34
N PHE A 159 -3.30 17.79 -19.73
CA PHE A 159 -1.88 18.11 -19.88
C PHE A 159 -1.18 17.02 -20.72
N PRO A 160 -0.09 17.32 -21.43
CA PRO A 160 0.40 18.66 -21.67
C PRO A 160 -0.55 19.47 -22.56
N VAL A 161 -0.68 20.77 -22.29
CA VAL A 161 -1.53 21.70 -23.05
C VAL A 161 -0.84 23.05 -23.20
N LEU A 162 -1.05 23.72 -24.32
CA LEU A 162 -0.60 25.11 -24.51
C LEU A 162 -1.25 26.05 -23.50
N ILE A 163 -0.49 27.07 -23.06
CA ILE A 163 -1.03 28.15 -22.22
C ILE A 163 -1.90 29.09 -23.04
N GLU A 164 -1.50 29.38 -24.28
CA GLU A 164 -2.24 30.21 -25.23
C GLU A 164 -2.83 29.30 -26.31
N GLN A 165 -4.14 29.38 -26.54
CA GLN A 165 -4.81 28.53 -27.52
C GLN A 165 -4.46 28.95 -28.94
N GLU A 166 -3.97 28.00 -29.73
CA GLU A 166 -3.71 28.13 -31.16
C GLU A 166 -4.67 27.22 -31.96
N GLU A 167 -4.85 27.50 -33.25
CA GLU A 167 -5.72 26.71 -34.15
C GLU A 167 -5.14 25.29 -34.39
N ASP A 168 -3.80 25.20 -34.44
CA ASP A 168 -3.07 23.93 -34.40
C ASP A 168 -2.63 23.62 -32.96
N ASP A 169 -2.67 22.35 -32.54
CA ASP A 169 -2.17 21.91 -31.22
C ASP A 169 -0.81 21.18 -31.35
N PRO A 170 0.31 21.90 -31.48
CA PRO A 170 1.63 21.30 -31.58
C PRO A 170 2.08 20.55 -30.34
N VAL A 171 1.54 20.91 -29.17
CA VAL A 171 1.87 20.23 -27.91
C VAL A 171 1.27 18.83 -27.91
N HIS A 172 0.01 18.69 -28.33
CA HIS A 172 -0.62 17.39 -28.50
C HIS A 172 0.06 16.56 -29.58
N GLN A 173 0.40 17.14 -30.74
CA GLN A 173 1.12 16.43 -31.80
C GLN A 173 2.49 15.93 -31.34
N ARG A 174 3.28 16.80 -30.68
CA ARG A 174 4.57 16.43 -30.09
C ARG A 174 4.42 15.32 -29.05
N TRP A 175 3.48 15.47 -28.12
CA TRP A 175 3.20 14.47 -27.10
C TRP A 175 2.84 13.12 -27.74
N LEU A 176 1.98 13.13 -28.76
CA LEU A 176 1.54 11.93 -29.46
C LEU A 176 2.71 11.21 -30.15
N GLN A 177 3.61 11.96 -30.80
CA GLN A 177 4.85 11.42 -31.37
C GLN A 177 5.72 10.77 -30.30
N MET A 178 5.96 11.45 -29.17
CA MET A 178 6.77 10.93 -28.07
C MET A 178 6.15 9.68 -27.45
N ARG A 179 4.84 9.71 -27.13
CA ARG A 179 4.08 8.58 -26.58
C ARG A 179 4.22 7.35 -27.46
N ASN A 180 4.01 7.51 -28.77
CA ASN A 180 4.10 6.41 -29.73
C ASN A 180 5.53 5.88 -29.86
N ALA A 181 6.54 6.77 -29.95
CA ALA A 181 7.94 6.35 -30.03
C ALA A 181 8.37 5.55 -28.79
N GLN A 182 8.07 6.04 -27.59
CA GLN A 182 8.42 5.37 -26.33
C GLN A 182 7.70 4.02 -26.19
N ALA A 183 6.44 3.93 -26.61
CA ALA A 183 5.69 2.67 -26.57
C ALA A 183 6.27 1.62 -27.53
N ARG A 184 6.69 2.02 -28.74
CA ARG A 184 7.37 1.13 -29.70
C ARG A 184 8.70 0.62 -29.15
N VAL A 185 9.51 1.49 -28.54
CA VAL A 185 10.78 1.08 -27.92
C VAL A 185 10.55 0.09 -26.77
N LEU A 186 9.57 0.37 -25.91
CA LEU A 186 9.18 -0.55 -24.84
C LEU A 186 8.78 -1.93 -25.38
N GLN A 187 7.89 -1.95 -26.38
CA GLN A 187 7.44 -3.17 -27.04
C GLN A 187 8.62 -3.95 -27.63
N HIS A 188 9.52 -3.27 -28.33
CA HIS A 188 10.71 -3.87 -28.93
C HIS A 188 11.63 -4.49 -27.87
N ASN A 189 11.94 -3.76 -26.79
CA ASN A 189 12.84 -4.22 -25.74
C ASN A 189 12.31 -5.50 -25.04
N LEU A 190 11.01 -5.57 -24.78
CA LEU A 190 10.39 -6.75 -24.19
C LEU A 190 10.34 -7.92 -25.18
N GLN A 191 10.00 -7.66 -26.45
CA GLN A 191 9.98 -8.69 -27.50
C GLN A 191 11.38 -9.25 -27.81
N ALA A 192 12.44 -8.45 -27.65
CA ALA A 192 13.81 -8.92 -27.79
C ALA A 192 14.14 -10.02 -26.78
N VAL A 193 13.61 -9.96 -25.56
CA VAL A 193 13.78 -11.04 -24.56
C VAL A 193 13.21 -12.36 -25.06
N ARG A 194 12.05 -12.35 -25.74
CA ARG A 194 11.43 -13.55 -26.30
C ARG A 194 12.27 -14.19 -27.41
N SER A 195 12.99 -13.39 -28.19
CA SER A 195 13.81 -13.90 -29.30
C SER A 195 15.17 -14.43 -28.84
N THR A 196 15.75 -13.84 -27.78
CA THR A 196 17.07 -14.22 -27.26
C THR A 196 17.01 -15.20 -26.09
N HIS A 197 15.90 -15.21 -25.33
CA HIS A 197 15.68 -16.08 -24.18
C HIS A 197 14.36 -16.85 -24.35
N ARG A 198 14.29 -18.08 -23.83
CA ARG A 198 13.08 -18.92 -23.90
C ARG A 198 12.00 -18.48 -22.91
N VAL A 199 11.55 -17.23 -23.04
CA VAL A 199 10.55 -16.58 -22.18
C VAL A 199 9.30 -16.26 -23.01
N ASP A 200 8.11 -16.64 -22.54
CA ASP A 200 6.87 -16.17 -23.17
C ASP A 200 6.68 -14.69 -22.85
N VAL A 201 6.58 -13.83 -23.87
CA VAL A 201 6.44 -12.38 -23.67
C VAL A 201 5.19 -11.89 -24.39
N ARG A 202 4.32 -11.23 -23.63
CA ARG A 202 3.13 -10.54 -24.11
C ARG A 202 3.16 -9.10 -23.64
N ILE A 203 2.84 -8.20 -24.55
CA ILE A 203 2.61 -6.79 -24.24
C ILE A 203 1.43 -6.30 -25.07
N ALA A 204 0.48 -5.67 -24.39
CA ALA A 204 -0.69 -5.07 -25.01
C ALA A 204 -0.84 -3.63 -24.54
N PHE A 205 -1.30 -2.77 -25.45
CA PHE A 205 -1.58 -1.37 -25.17
C PHE A 205 -3.05 -1.06 -25.45
N ARG A 206 -3.71 -0.36 -24.54
CA ARG A 206 -5.08 0.15 -24.76
C ARG A 206 -5.16 1.65 -24.48
N ALA A 207 -6.03 2.31 -25.22
CA ALA A 207 -6.22 3.75 -25.22
C ALA A 207 -7.25 4.15 -24.16
N LEU A 208 -6.85 5.02 -23.23
CA LEU A 208 -7.71 5.63 -22.21
C LEU A 208 -8.48 6.82 -22.78
N PRO A 209 -9.78 6.94 -22.50
CA PRO A 209 -10.59 8.07 -22.97
C PRO A 209 -10.43 9.32 -22.10
N PHE A 210 -9.45 9.38 -21.20
CA PHE A 210 -9.19 10.51 -20.32
C PHE A 210 -7.71 10.66 -19.99
N THR A 211 -7.35 11.84 -19.48
CA THR A 211 -6.03 12.16 -18.96
C THR A 211 -5.86 11.57 -17.54
N PRO A 212 -5.01 10.56 -17.32
CA PRO A 212 -4.84 9.95 -16.02
C PRO A 212 -4.17 10.93 -15.04
N PRO A 213 -4.76 11.21 -13.86
CA PRO A 213 -4.22 12.18 -12.90
C PRO A 213 -2.98 11.67 -12.14
N MET A 214 -2.71 10.37 -12.24
CA MET A 214 -1.60 9.69 -11.58
C MET A 214 -1.08 8.55 -12.46
N LYS A 215 0.18 8.16 -12.24
CA LYS A 215 0.71 6.89 -12.71
C LYS A 215 0.43 5.79 -11.69
N LEU A 216 0.06 4.62 -12.19
CA LEU A 216 -0.14 3.41 -11.42
C LEU A 216 0.69 2.29 -12.04
N TYR A 217 1.42 1.55 -11.20
CA TYR A 217 2.04 0.28 -11.58
C TYR A 217 1.56 -0.80 -10.61
N LEU A 218 1.00 -1.88 -11.13
CA LEU A 218 0.64 -3.06 -10.35
C LEU A 218 1.62 -4.17 -10.71
N LEU A 219 2.36 -4.64 -9.72
CA LEU A 219 3.45 -5.60 -9.89
C LEU A 219 3.02 -6.96 -9.35
N ASN A 220 2.86 -7.94 -10.22
CA ASN A 220 2.50 -9.33 -9.94
C ASN A 220 1.24 -9.53 -9.08
N GLY A 221 0.38 -8.50 -8.96
CA GLY A 221 -0.75 -8.50 -8.03
C GLY A 221 -0.35 -8.42 -6.55
N GLU A 222 0.92 -8.13 -6.25
CA GLU A 222 1.50 -8.08 -4.90
C GLU A 222 1.78 -6.65 -4.42
N GLU A 223 2.11 -5.76 -5.34
CA GLU A 223 2.46 -4.37 -5.03
C GLU A 223 1.74 -3.40 -5.97
N ALA A 224 1.26 -2.29 -5.42
CA ALA A 224 0.78 -1.14 -6.17
C ALA A 224 1.70 0.06 -5.90
N LEU A 225 2.14 0.71 -6.98
CA LEU A 225 2.97 1.90 -6.95
C LEU A 225 2.22 3.06 -7.57
N VAL A 226 2.03 4.14 -6.80
CA VAL A 226 1.28 5.32 -7.25
C VAL A 226 2.15 6.56 -7.26
N GLY A 227 2.12 7.34 -8.35
CA GLY A 227 2.80 8.62 -8.44
C GLY A 227 1.90 9.71 -8.99
N TYR A 228 1.86 10.87 -8.35
CA TYR A 228 1.10 12.01 -8.84
C TYR A 228 1.83 12.72 -9.98
N TYR A 229 1.06 13.20 -10.95
CA TYR A 229 1.57 14.11 -11.96
C TYR A 229 1.49 15.54 -11.44
N THR A 230 2.64 16.13 -11.10
CA THR A 230 2.72 17.55 -10.73
C THR A 230 2.76 18.39 -11.99
N VAL A 231 1.69 19.13 -12.24
CA VAL A 231 1.60 20.05 -13.38
C VAL A 231 2.45 21.29 -13.11
N THR A 232 3.27 21.66 -14.09
CA THR A 232 4.16 22.81 -14.00
C THR A 232 4.13 23.60 -15.31
N ARG A 233 4.36 24.91 -15.25
CA ARG A 233 4.60 25.70 -16.47
C ARG A 233 5.98 25.34 -17.01
N ARG A 234 6.05 25.08 -18.31
CA ARG A 234 7.27 24.71 -19.00
C ARG A 234 7.38 25.46 -20.31
N GLU A 235 8.61 25.77 -20.67
CA GLU A 235 9.00 26.39 -21.92
C GLU A 235 9.96 25.43 -22.64
N GLU A 236 9.68 25.15 -23.92
CA GLU A 236 10.50 24.25 -24.72
C GLU A 236 10.56 24.69 -26.18
N GLU A 237 11.76 24.63 -26.77
CA GLU A 237 11.98 24.84 -28.20
C GLU A 237 11.52 23.62 -29.00
N TYR A 238 10.61 23.82 -29.95
CA TYR A 238 10.10 22.80 -30.85
C TYR A 238 9.86 23.36 -32.25
N GLU A 239 10.44 22.74 -33.28
CA GLU A 239 10.29 23.15 -34.70
C GLU A 239 10.46 24.66 -34.93
N SER A 240 11.53 25.23 -34.37
CA SER A 240 11.90 26.65 -34.50
C SER A 240 10.97 27.66 -33.82
N ARG A 241 10.11 27.21 -32.89
CA ARG A 241 9.33 28.07 -32.00
C ARG A 241 9.47 27.66 -30.54
N THR A 242 9.28 28.63 -29.66
CA THR A 242 9.22 28.41 -28.22
C THR A 242 7.77 28.09 -27.81
N LEU A 243 7.52 26.87 -27.35
CA LEU A 243 6.21 26.46 -26.84
C LEU A 243 6.12 26.71 -25.34
N GLN A 244 5.06 27.41 -24.91
CA GLN A 244 4.73 27.59 -23.50
C GLN A 244 3.52 26.75 -23.14
N MET A 245 3.70 25.82 -22.20
CA MET A 245 2.71 24.80 -21.89
C MET A 245 2.62 24.50 -20.39
N TYR A 246 1.48 23.96 -19.97
CA TYR A 246 1.39 23.20 -18.73
C TYR A 246 1.76 21.74 -19.03
N ASP A 247 2.80 21.22 -18.39
CA ASP A 247 3.35 19.88 -18.64
C ASP A 247 3.70 19.17 -17.32
N VAL A 248 3.94 17.85 -17.39
CA VAL A 248 4.24 16.97 -16.26
C VAL A 248 5.55 16.22 -16.49
N LEU A 249 6.48 16.31 -15.53
CA LEU A 249 7.74 15.57 -15.56
C LEU A 249 7.61 14.25 -14.79
N GLY A 250 7.39 13.16 -15.51
CA GLY A 250 7.18 11.83 -14.92
C GLY A 250 8.45 11.12 -14.46
N SER A 251 9.60 11.35 -15.09
CA SER A 251 10.82 10.52 -14.91
C SER A 251 11.48 10.65 -13.53
N ARG A 252 11.16 11.69 -12.75
CA ARG A 252 11.73 11.93 -11.41
C ARG A 252 10.73 11.75 -10.26
N THR A 253 9.48 11.37 -10.54
CA THR A 253 8.49 11.23 -9.46
C THR A 253 8.80 10.00 -8.61
N LEU A 254 8.88 10.21 -7.30
CA LEU A 254 8.82 9.14 -6.32
C LEU A 254 7.43 8.47 -6.32
N LEU A 255 7.38 7.18 -6.02
CA LEU A 255 6.15 6.39 -6.02
C LEU A 255 5.80 5.97 -4.61
N PHE A 256 4.55 6.18 -4.20
CA PHE A 256 4.00 5.59 -2.99
C PHE A 256 3.85 4.08 -3.20
N SER A 257 4.46 3.29 -2.33
CA SER A 257 4.37 1.83 -2.37
C SER A 257 3.30 1.33 -1.41
N PHE A 258 2.45 0.44 -1.90
CA PHE A 258 1.48 -0.33 -1.14
C PHE A 258 1.72 -1.81 -1.42
N LEU A 259 2.08 -2.56 -0.39
CA LEU A 259 2.53 -3.93 -0.54
C LEU A 259 1.65 -4.86 0.30
N LYS A 260 1.11 -5.91 -0.32
CA LYS A 260 0.18 -6.85 0.35
C LYS A 260 0.70 -7.39 1.69
N ARG A 261 1.99 -7.73 1.74
CA ARG A 261 2.63 -8.29 2.95
C ARG A 261 2.80 -7.30 4.10
N THR A 262 2.64 -6.00 3.88
CA THR A 262 2.82 -4.96 4.91
C THR A 262 1.62 -4.87 5.85
N GLY A 263 0.42 -5.17 5.38
CA GLY A 263 -0.78 -5.21 6.22
C GLY A 263 -2.08 -5.19 5.43
N HIS A 264 -3.20 -5.37 6.15
CA HIS A 264 -4.53 -5.49 5.55
C HIS A 264 -4.92 -4.28 4.70
N ARG A 265 -4.62 -3.05 5.15
CA ARG A 265 -4.93 -1.83 4.39
C ARG A 265 -4.26 -1.81 3.02
N ASP A 266 -2.97 -2.09 2.97
CA ASP A 266 -2.21 -2.10 1.71
C ASP A 266 -2.68 -3.23 0.81
N ALA A 267 -3.00 -4.40 1.38
CA ALA A 267 -3.55 -5.50 0.61
C ALA A 267 -4.87 -5.15 -0.07
N VAL A 268 -5.80 -4.53 0.66
CA VAL A 268 -7.06 -4.01 0.10
C VAL A 268 -6.79 -2.97 -0.97
N PHE A 269 -5.83 -2.05 -0.77
CA PHE A 269 -5.49 -1.05 -1.78
C PHE A 269 -4.99 -1.68 -3.09
N VAL A 270 -4.11 -2.69 -3.01
CA VAL A 270 -3.62 -3.43 -4.18
C VAL A 270 -4.77 -4.13 -4.91
N GLU A 271 -5.66 -4.80 -4.18
CA GLU A 271 -6.80 -5.51 -4.75
C GLU A 271 -7.81 -4.57 -5.43
N GLU A 272 -8.18 -3.46 -4.79
CA GLU A 272 -9.09 -2.48 -5.37
C GLU A 272 -8.47 -1.76 -6.58
N SER A 273 -7.15 -1.48 -6.53
CA SER A 273 -6.42 -0.91 -7.67
C SER A 273 -6.39 -1.86 -8.87
N GLN A 274 -6.23 -3.18 -8.61
CA GLN A 274 -6.31 -4.20 -9.65
C GLN A 274 -7.71 -4.29 -10.27
N LYS A 275 -8.76 -4.30 -9.43
CA LYS A 275 -10.16 -4.28 -9.91
C LYS A 275 -10.45 -3.05 -10.76
N TRP A 276 -9.98 -1.88 -10.33
CA TRP A 276 -10.12 -0.64 -11.08
C TRP A 276 -9.39 -0.71 -12.43
N PHE A 277 -8.15 -1.21 -12.45
CA PHE A 277 -7.41 -1.41 -13.70
C PHE A 277 -8.15 -2.36 -14.66
N ASP A 278 -8.60 -3.51 -14.14
CA ASP A 278 -9.29 -4.52 -14.95
C ASP A 278 -10.62 -3.98 -15.50
N ALA A 279 -11.37 -3.22 -14.70
CA ALA A 279 -12.58 -2.55 -15.16
C ALA A 279 -12.28 -1.58 -16.32
N LEU A 280 -11.25 -0.73 -16.21
CA LEU A 280 -10.85 0.16 -17.31
C LEU A 280 -10.40 -0.62 -18.55
N TRP A 281 -9.58 -1.65 -18.34
CA TRP A 281 -9.10 -2.52 -19.39
C TRP A 281 -10.27 -3.15 -20.13
N GLU A 282 -11.27 -3.70 -19.46
CA GLU A 282 -12.33 -4.48 -20.10
C GLU A 282 -13.46 -3.63 -20.70
N THR A 283 -13.66 -2.39 -20.24
CA THR A 283 -14.85 -1.60 -20.57
C THR A 283 -14.59 -0.42 -21.49
N ILE A 284 -13.99 0.65 -20.99
CA ILE A 284 -13.97 1.97 -21.64
C ILE A 284 -12.70 2.26 -22.45
N THR A 285 -11.76 1.32 -22.47
CA THR A 285 -10.52 1.46 -23.26
C THR A 285 -10.65 0.74 -24.60
N THR A 286 -9.96 1.25 -25.63
CA THR A 286 -9.94 0.62 -26.97
C THR A 286 -8.55 0.12 -27.31
N ASP A 287 -8.40 -0.70 -28.35
CA ASP A 287 -7.08 -1.07 -28.85
C ASP A 287 -6.30 0.18 -29.27
N MET A 288 -5.02 0.24 -28.91
CA MET A 288 -4.19 1.40 -29.18
C MET A 288 -3.31 1.19 -30.40
N THR A 289 -3.50 2.00 -31.44
CA THR A 289 -2.62 2.01 -32.60
C THR A 289 -1.35 2.79 -32.30
N LEU A 290 -0.20 2.12 -32.43
CA LEU A 290 1.13 2.72 -32.33
C LEU A 290 1.63 3.25 -33.69
N SER A 291 0.77 3.65 -34.62
CA SER A 291 1.13 4.22 -35.93
C SER A 291 1.18 5.74 -35.88
#